data_AF-A0A2T3IXF4-F1
#
_entry.id   AF-A0A2T3IXF4-F1
#
_cell.length_a   1.000
_cell.length_b   1.000
_cell.length_c   1.000
_cell.angle_alpha   90.00
_cell.angle_beta   90.00
_cell.angle_gamma   90.00
#
_symmetry.space_group_name_H-M   'P 1'
#
loop_
_entity.id
_entity.type
_entity.pdbx_description
1 polymer ?
#
loop_
_entity_poly.entity_id
_entity_poly.type
_entity_poly.pdbx_seq_one_letter_code
_entity_poly.pdbx_strand_id
1 'polypeptide(L)' 'MSLSSEALYRINISLPTGIVRVGSRGKYKFPLEAAKRIAKEYEADGYPIHFSPARPRFSYRASK' A
#
# COMPACT_ATOMS: atom_id res chain seq x y z
N MET A 1 4.75 -20.46 -16.14
CA MET A 1 5.30 -19.48 -15.18
C MET A 1 4.19 -19.08 -14.23
N SER A 2 4.29 -19.47 -12.96
CA SER A 2 3.31 -19.14 -11.92
C SER A 2 3.33 -17.62 -11.71
N LEU A 3 2.23 -16.95 -12.03
CA LEU A 3 1.98 -15.56 -11.62
C LEU A 3 1.76 -15.60 -10.10
N SER A 4 2.83 -15.59 -9.32
CA SER A 4 2.76 -15.35 -7.89
C SER A 4 1.97 -14.06 -7.71
N SER A 5 0.78 -14.18 -7.13
CA SER A 5 -0.03 -13.03 -6.74
C SER A 5 0.73 -12.32 -5.62
N GLU A 6 1.70 -11.47 -5.99
CA GLU A 6 2.49 -10.71 -5.05
C GLU A 6 1.55 -9.90 -4.17
N ALA A 7 1.69 -10.06 -2.86
CA ALA A 7 0.95 -9.28 -1.90
C ALA A 7 1.30 -7.80 -2.11
N LEU A 8 0.27 -7.00 -2.38
CA LEU A 8 0.43 -5.55 -2.52
C LEU A 8 0.28 -4.89 -1.15
N TYR A 9 1.04 -3.82 -0.93
CA TYR A 9 1.06 -3.05 0.31
C TYR A 9 0.66 -1.61 0.05
N ARG A 10 0.04 -0.99 1.05
CA ARG A 10 -0.24 0.44 1.10
C ARG A 10 0.74 1.10 2.05
N ILE A 11 1.23 2.27 1.64
CA ILE A 11 2.10 3.12 2.44
C ILE A 11 1.20 4.19 3.08
N ASN A 12 1.23 4.28 4.39
CA ASN A 12 0.42 5.23 5.16
C ASN A 12 1.33 6.11 6.00
N ILE A 13 1.05 7.42 6.02
CA ILE A 13 1.73 8.40 6.85
C ILE A 13 0.76 8.84 7.95
N SER A 14 1.21 8.78 9.20
CA SER A 14 0.43 9.23 10.35
C SER A 14 0.66 10.72 10.61
N LEU A 15 -0.34 11.55 10.36
CA LEU A 15 -0.32 12.97 10.69
C LEU A 15 -1.24 13.25 11.89
N PRO A 16 -1.08 14.37 12.61
CA PRO A 16 -2.00 14.76 13.69
C PRO A 16 -3.46 14.89 13.23
N THR A 17 -3.68 15.20 11.95
CA THR A 17 -5.00 15.34 11.33
C THR A 17 -5.60 14.03 10.83
N GLY A 18 -4.82 12.94 10.81
CA GLY A 18 -5.26 11.62 10.36
C GLY A 18 -4.21 10.87 9.53
N ILE A 19 -4.66 9.82 8.84
CA ILE A 19 -3.77 8.96 8.05
C ILE A 19 -3.84 9.34 6.57
N VAL A 20 -2.70 9.69 5.98
CA VAL A 20 -2.57 9.98 4.55
C VAL A 20 -1.99 8.76 3.83
N ARG A 21 -2.61 8.36 2.72
CA ARG A 21 -2.11 7.28 1.86
C ARG A 21 -1.20 7.85 0.79
N VAL A 22 -0.01 7.31 0.67
CA VAL A 22 0.93 7.67 -0.40
C VAL A 22 0.54 6.94 -1.68
N GLY A 23 0.47 7.70 -2.77
CA GLY A 23 0.14 7.19 -4.10
C GLY A 23 -0.39 8.28 -5.02
N SER A 24 -0.48 7.99 -6.32
CA SER A 24 -1.00 8.95 -7.31
C SER A 24 -2.17 8.35 -8.08
N ARG A 25 -3.14 9.21 -8.44
CA ARG A 25 -4.22 8.89 -9.40
C ARG A 25 -4.97 7.58 -9.09
N GLY A 26 -5.26 7.32 -7.82
CA GLY A 26 -5.99 6.12 -7.38
C GLY A 26 -5.14 4.84 -7.27
N LYS A 27 -3.82 4.91 -7.53
CA LYS A 27 -2.85 3.83 -7.28
C LYS A 27 -2.10 4.09 -5.97
N TYR A 28 -2.46 3.31 -4.95
CA TYR A 28 -1.92 3.39 -3.60
C TYR A 28 -1.50 2.00 -3.07
N LYS A 29 -1.24 1.06 -4.00
CA LYS A 29 -0.90 -0.33 -3.73
C LYS A 29 0.35 -0.68 -4.51
N PHE A 30 1.40 -1.13 -3.83
CA PHE A 30 2.71 -1.37 -4.40
C PHE A 30 3.22 -2.75 -3.98
N PRO A 31 4.04 -3.43 -4.79
CA PRO A 31 4.86 -4.54 -4.31
C PRO A 31 5.70 -4.12 -3.11
N LEU A 32 6.00 -5.04 -2.20
CA LEU A 32 6.67 -4.73 -0.93
C LEU A 32 7.99 -3.95 -1.13
N GLU A 33 8.82 -4.38 -2.08
CA GLU A 33 10.11 -3.76 -2.37
C GLU A 33 9.96 -2.32 -2.90
N ALA A 34 8.98 -2.09 -3.78
CA ALA A 34 8.67 -0.74 -4.25
C ALA A 34 8.11 0.13 -3.12
N ALA A 35 7.26 -0.45 -2.25
CA ALA A 35 6.69 0.26 -1.11
C ALA A 35 7.77 0.75 -0.14
N LYS A 36 8.74 -0.11 0.19
CA LYS A 36 9.88 0.24 1.05
C LYS A 36 10.73 1.36 0.47
N ARG A 37 11.00 1.32 -0.85
CA ARG A 37 11.80 2.34 -1.52
C ARG A 37 11.14 3.72 -1.43
N ILE A 38 9.85 3.78 -1.75
CA ILE A 38 9.07 5.01 -1.67
C ILE A 38 9.00 5.50 -0.22
N ALA A 39 8.72 4.61 0.74
CA ALA A 39 8.66 4.98 2.16
C ALA A 39 9.98 5.58 2.66
N LYS A 40 11.13 5.08 2.22
CA LYS A 40 12.43 5.61 2.63
C LYS A 40 12.61 7.10 2.29
N GLU A 41 12.04 7.57 1.18
CA GLU A 41 12.07 9.00 0.80
C GLU A 41 11.30 9.84 1.83
N TYR A 42 10.09 9.41 2.20
CA TYR A 42 9.26 10.10 3.19
C TYR A 42 9.79 9.96 4.62
N GLU A 43 10.44 8.85 4.97
CA GLU A 43 11.10 8.68 6.27
C GLU A 43 12.28 9.65 6.41
N ALA A 44 13.03 9.89 5.34
CA ALA A 44 14.11 10.88 5.32
C ALA A 44 13.59 12.30 5.55
N ASP A 45 12.37 12.61 5.11
CA ASP A 45 11.67 13.87 5.39
C ASP A 45 11.07 13.94 6.81
N GLY A 46 11.23 12.89 7.63
CA GLY A 46 10.78 12.85 9.02
C GLY A 46 9.32 12.43 9.22
N TYR A 47 8.65 11.89 8.19
CA TYR A 47 7.28 11.42 8.32
C TYR A 47 7.20 10.04 8.99
N PRO A 48 6.28 9.82 9.94
CA PRO A 48 6.08 8.51 10.56
C PRO A 48 5.24 7.61 9.64
N ILE A 49 5.88 6.58 9.07
CA ILE A 49 5.28 5.70 8.06
C ILE A 49 4.91 4.34 8.65
N HIS A 50 3.83 3.76 8.15
CA HIS A 50 3.46 2.37 8.40
C HIS A 50 2.88 1.70 7.15
N PHE A 51 3.13 0.40 7.02
CA PHE A 51 2.65 -0.40 5.90
C PHE A 51 1.41 -1.20 6.29
N SER A 52 0.45 -1.32 5.37
CA SER A 52 -0.71 -2.20 5.56
C SER A 52 -0.91 -3.08 4.32
N PRO A 53 -1.24 -4.37 4.47
CA PRO A 53 -1.52 -5.24 3.34
C PRO A 53 -2.78 -4.77 2.60
N ALA A 54 -2.71 -4.73 1.28
CA ALA A 54 -3.87 -4.45 0.46
C ALA A 54 -4.82 -5.65 0.52
N ARG A 55 -6.07 -5.40 0.93
CA ARG A 55 -7.10 -6.44 0.95
C ARG A 55 -7.18 -7.13 -0.42
N PRO A 56 -7.25 -8.47 -0.46
CA PRO A 56 -7.49 -9.20 -1.70
C PRO A 56 -8.81 -8.72 -2.33
N ARG A 57 -8.91 -8.77 -3.67
CA ARG A 57 -10.18 -8.46 -4.34
C ARG A 57 -11.22 -9.44 -3.83
N PHE A 58 -12.20 -8.94 -3.09
CA PHE A 58 -13.38 -9.71 -2.76
C PHE A 58 -14.24 -9.79 -4.03
N SER A 59 -14.33 -10.98 -4.63
CA SER A 59 -15.32 -11.27 -5.66
C SER A 59 -16.53 -11.90 -4.98
N TYR A 60 -17.70 -11.28 -5.16
CA TYR A 60 -18.95 -11.97 -4.86
C TYR A 60 -19.02 -13.16 -5.83
N ARG A 61 -18.88 -14.39 -5.34
CA ARG A 61 -19.36 -15.55 -6.10
C ARG A 61 -20.87 -15.41 -6.10
N ALA A 62 -21.45 -15.07 -7.25
CA ALA A 62 -22.88 -15.23 -7.43
C ALA A 62 -23.17 -16.72 -7.24
N SER A 63 -23.75 -17.08 -6.09
CA SER A 63 -24.31 -18.41 -5.87
C SER A 63 -25.39 -18.60 -6.94
N LYS A 64 -25.19 -19.62 -7.78
CA LYS A 64 -26.11 -20.01 -8.83
C LYS A 64 -27.01 -21.13 -8.31
#